data_AF-A0A7S3P7I6-F1
#
_entry.id   AF-A0A7S3P7I6-F1
#
_cell.length_a   1.000
_cell.length_b   1.000
_cell.length_c   1.000
_cell.angle_alpha   90.00
_cell.angle_beta   90.00
_cell.angle_gamma   90.00
#
_symmetry.space_group_name_H-M   'P 1'
#
loop_
_entity.id
_entity.type
_entity.pdbx_description
1 polymer ?
#
loop_
_entity_poly.entity_id
_entity_poly.type
_entity_poly.pdbx_seq_one_letter_code
_entity_poly.pdbx_strand_id
1 'polypeptide(L)'
;IDIVVFNAGAGQLQPSLETPAKAIQRIMDVNALWSMILTPLLFKHGIFRSHQRDETDRTSTTTTTTTAPHIVVTNSIAAQLPVPLSAVYAASKAAQAHYFASLVAEQAPGSIRVDVLCPGPIDTDFHQNHAKIMVDGKSTSNNSSKTVATTSTSTKRKPPRTKMAVDQCVRLMVAATAKKTRSGYQEIWIAPRPLISVMFLQRLFPGLFQRLTTKFGQKRVQLWREGKDLYDPKSW
;
A
#
# COMPACT_ATOMS: atom_id res chain seq x y z
N ILE A 1 -3.88 4.10 -23.12
CA ILE A 1 -4.12 4.25 -21.66
C ILE A 1 -3.10 5.24 -21.16
N ASP A 2 -3.51 6.29 -20.45
CA ASP A 2 -2.58 7.32 -19.97
C ASP A 2 -2.07 7.04 -18.55
N ILE A 3 -2.95 6.49 -17.70
CA ILE A 3 -2.66 6.18 -16.29
C ILE A 3 -3.09 4.75 -15.97
N VAL A 4 -2.21 3.99 -15.31
CA VAL A 4 -2.50 2.66 -14.77
C VAL A 4 -2.39 2.71 -13.25
N VAL A 5 -3.42 2.24 -12.55
CA VAL A 5 -3.47 2.24 -11.08
C VAL A 5 -3.44 0.81 -10.55
N PHE A 6 -2.31 0.40 -9.97
CA PHE A 6 -2.17 -0.86 -9.27
C PHE A 6 -2.65 -0.69 -7.82
N ASN A 7 -3.96 -0.91 -7.60
CA ASN A 7 -4.59 -0.80 -6.28
C ASN A 7 -4.87 -2.14 -5.58
N ALA A 8 -4.98 -3.24 -6.34
CA ALA A 8 -5.34 -4.53 -5.78
C ALA A 8 -4.37 -4.98 -4.68
N GLY A 9 -4.90 -5.59 -3.62
CA GLY A 9 -4.10 -6.06 -2.51
C GLY A 9 -4.80 -7.10 -1.64
N ALA A 10 -4.04 -8.08 -1.17
CA ALA A 10 -4.41 -9.05 -0.16
C ALA A 10 -3.54 -8.84 1.09
N GLY A 11 -4.15 -8.90 2.26
CA GLY A 11 -3.48 -8.74 3.54
C GLY A 11 -3.51 -10.01 4.37
N GLN A 12 -2.75 -9.99 5.45
CA GLN A 12 -2.66 -11.05 6.43
C GLN A 12 -2.63 -10.44 7.84
N LEU A 13 -3.28 -11.13 8.77
CA LEU A 13 -3.17 -10.87 10.20
C LEU A 13 -2.95 -12.17 10.98
N GLN A 14 -1.71 -12.66 10.97
CA GLN A 14 -1.31 -13.91 11.62
C GLN A 14 0.19 -13.92 11.89
N PRO A 15 0.68 -14.59 12.96
CA PRO A 15 2.11 -14.81 13.17
C PRO A 15 2.77 -15.44 11.93
N SER A 16 3.97 -14.97 11.58
CA SER A 16 4.66 -15.38 10.35
C SER A 16 4.93 -16.88 10.28
N LEU A 17 5.32 -17.49 11.40
CA LEU A 17 5.58 -18.93 11.50
C LEU A 17 4.32 -19.80 11.38
N GLU A 18 3.14 -19.21 11.59
CA GLU A 18 1.86 -19.93 11.54
C GLU A 18 1.17 -19.76 10.17
N THR A 19 1.75 -18.96 9.27
CA THR A 19 1.13 -18.59 8.00
C THR A 19 1.17 -19.74 7.00
N PRO A 20 0.04 -20.21 6.44
CA PRO A 20 0.03 -21.32 5.51
C PRO A 20 0.65 -20.93 4.16
N ALA A 21 1.39 -21.84 3.52
CA ALA A 21 2.08 -21.60 2.25
C ALA A 21 1.17 -21.07 1.14
N LYS A 22 -0.08 -21.56 1.07
CA LYS A 22 -1.09 -21.09 0.11
C LYS A 22 -1.47 -19.61 0.31
N ALA A 23 -1.53 -19.14 1.57
CA ALA A 23 -1.73 -17.72 1.85
C ALA A 23 -0.52 -16.90 1.42
N ILE A 24 0.68 -17.41 1.67
CA ILE A 24 1.93 -16.76 1.27
C ILE A 24 1.96 -16.53 -0.24
N GLN A 25 1.74 -17.60 -1.02
CA GLN A 25 1.69 -17.53 -2.49
C GLN A 25 0.65 -16.54 -2.97
N ARG A 26 -0.60 -16.65 -2.50
CA ARG A 26 -1.69 -15.74 -2.89
C ARG A 26 -1.36 -14.27 -2.64
N ILE A 27 -0.77 -13.95 -1.49
CA ILE A 27 -0.43 -12.56 -1.14
C ILE A 27 0.68 -12.05 -2.06
N MET A 28 1.71 -12.85 -2.32
CA MET A 28 2.80 -12.48 -3.23
C MET A 28 2.29 -12.32 -4.67
N ASP A 29 1.41 -13.22 -5.11
CA ASP A 29 0.83 -13.19 -6.46
C ASP A 29 0.06 -11.88 -6.68
N VAL A 30 -0.90 -11.58 -5.79
CA VAL A 30 -1.78 -10.42 -5.90
C VAL A 30 -1.02 -9.11 -5.71
N ASN A 31 -0.17 -9.02 -4.69
CA ASN A 31 0.43 -7.74 -4.31
C ASN A 31 1.66 -7.38 -5.13
N ALA A 32 2.46 -8.38 -5.51
CA ALA A 32 3.76 -8.15 -6.16
C ALA A 32 3.72 -8.65 -7.60
N LEU A 33 3.56 -9.97 -7.78
CA LEU A 33 3.78 -10.65 -9.05
C LEU A 33 2.94 -10.07 -10.19
N TRP A 34 1.62 -9.92 -10.01
CA TRP A 34 0.76 -9.45 -11.09
C TRP A 34 1.09 -8.03 -11.54
N SER A 35 1.48 -7.13 -10.63
CA SER A 35 1.91 -5.79 -11.03
C SER A 35 3.23 -5.80 -11.81
N MET A 36 4.14 -6.73 -11.47
CA MET A 36 5.42 -6.94 -12.17
C MET A 36 5.25 -7.60 -13.54
N ILE A 37 4.24 -8.45 -13.71
CA ILE A 37 3.91 -9.11 -14.98
C ILE A 37 3.15 -8.16 -15.91
N LEU A 38 2.14 -7.46 -15.39
CA LEU A 38 1.27 -6.60 -16.21
C LEU A 38 2.03 -5.39 -16.77
N THR A 39 2.95 -4.81 -15.99
CA THR A 39 3.72 -3.64 -16.40
C THR A 39 4.44 -3.83 -17.75
N PRO A 40 5.35 -4.81 -17.93
CA PRO A 40 6.02 -5.02 -19.21
C PRO A 40 5.07 -5.46 -20.32
N LEU A 41 4.00 -6.19 -20.02
CA LEU A 41 2.99 -6.56 -21.03
C LEU A 41 2.28 -5.33 -21.62
N LEU A 42 1.94 -4.36 -20.77
CA LEU A 42 1.29 -3.11 -21.20
C LEU A 42 2.18 -2.31 -22.16
N PHE A 43 3.50 -2.27 -21.90
CA PHE A 43 4.47 -1.64 -22.81
C PHE A 43 4.69 -2.46 -24.08
N LYS A 44 4.89 -3.79 -23.95
CA LYS A 44 5.15 -4.70 -25.07
C LYS A 44 4.05 -4.68 -26.12
N HIS A 45 2.79 -4.59 -25.70
CA HIS A 45 1.65 -4.54 -26.61
C HIS A 45 1.27 -3.11 -27.07
N GLY A 46 2.08 -2.10 -26.73
CA GLY A 46 1.84 -0.71 -27.14
C GLY A 46 0.59 -0.06 -26.53
N ILE A 47 0.00 -0.68 -25.51
CA ILE A 47 -1.21 -0.20 -24.80
C ILE A 47 -0.87 1.04 -23.96
N PHE A 48 0.36 1.06 -23.43
CA PHE A 48 0.86 2.09 -22.53
C PHE A 48 2.11 2.73 -23.16
N ARG A 49 1.92 3.93 -23.73
CA ARG A 49 2.92 4.62 -24.54
C ARG A 49 2.86 6.13 -24.32
N SER A 50 3.97 6.80 -24.59
CA SER A 50 4.03 8.25 -24.52
C SER A 50 3.08 8.87 -25.57
N HIS A 51 2.36 9.92 -25.16
CA HIS A 51 1.45 10.65 -26.03
C HIS A 51 1.98 12.06 -26.25
N GLN A 52 2.24 12.41 -27.51
CA GLN A 52 2.48 13.79 -27.93
C GLN A 52 1.15 14.48 -28.17
N ARG A 53 1.02 15.69 -27.62
CA ARG A 53 -0.15 16.55 -27.80
C ARG A 53 0.32 17.94 -28.18
N ASP A 54 -0.09 18.40 -29.35
CA ASP A 54 0.15 19.76 -29.78
C ASP A 54 -0.95 20.65 -29.21
N GLU A 55 -0.56 21.60 -28.35
CA GLU A 55 -1.44 22.62 -27.81
C GLU A 55 -1.15 23.93 -28.56
N THR A 56 -2.14 24.43 -29.29
CA THR A 56 -2.09 25.76 -29.92
C THR A 56 -2.74 26.77 -28.99
N ASP A 57 -1.95 27.70 -28.48
CA ASP A 57 -2.48 28.79 -27.66
C ASP A 57 -3.18 29.85 -28.53
N ARG A 58 -4.01 30.70 -27.92
CA ARG A 58 -4.74 31.81 -28.58
C ARG A 58 -3.84 32.80 -29.33
N THR A 59 -2.53 32.72 -29.12
CA THR A 59 -1.47 33.52 -29.77
C THR A 59 -0.84 32.83 -30.99
N SER A 60 -1.40 31.71 -31.47
CA SER A 60 -0.88 30.89 -32.59
C SER A 60 0.48 30.24 -32.33
N THR A 61 0.93 30.18 -31.08
CA THR A 61 2.13 29.43 -30.68
C THR A 61 1.76 27.97 -30.42
N THR A 62 2.31 27.04 -31.19
CA THR A 62 2.15 25.59 -30.96
C THR A 62 3.20 25.10 -29.96
N THR A 63 2.76 24.59 -28.81
CA THR A 63 3.61 23.91 -27.84
C THR A 63 3.34 22.41 -27.89
N THR A 64 4.33 21.62 -28.29
CA THR A 64 4.24 20.16 -28.24
C THR A 64 4.52 19.69 -26.81
N THR A 65 3.50 19.15 -26.14
CA THR A 65 3.64 18.53 -24.82
C THR A 65 3.67 17.00 -24.97
N THR A 66 4.75 16.39 -24.49
CA THR A 66 4.87 14.94 -24.41
C THR A 66 4.44 14.49 -23.02
N THR A 67 3.39 13.68 -22.94
CA THR A 67 2.91 13.09 -21.70
C THR A 67 3.44 11.67 -21.54
N ALA A 68 4.27 11.48 -20.51
CA ALA A 68 4.81 10.18 -20.18
C ALA A 68 3.71 9.25 -19.63
N PRO A 69 3.76 7.94 -19.92
CA PRO A 69 2.91 6.96 -19.26
C PRO A 69 3.06 7.04 -17.75
N HIS A 70 1.94 7.07 -17.02
CA HIS A 70 1.93 7.25 -15.57
C HIS A 70 1.42 6.03 -14.82
N ILE A 71 2.29 5.39 -14.04
CA ILE A 71 1.94 4.27 -13.18
C ILE A 71 1.72 4.80 -11.76
N VAL A 72 0.59 4.46 -11.16
CA VAL A 72 0.28 4.75 -9.77
C VAL A 72 0.17 3.43 -9.01
N VAL A 73 0.96 3.27 -7.96
CA VAL A 73 1.03 2.04 -7.17
C VAL A 73 0.50 2.31 -5.78
N THR A 74 -0.59 1.65 -5.40
CA THR A 74 -1.08 1.69 -4.02
C THR A 74 -0.30 0.69 -3.19
N ASN A 75 0.74 1.19 -2.55
CA ASN A 75 1.65 0.44 -1.71
C ASN A 75 1.23 0.55 -0.23
N SER A 76 2.18 0.59 0.71
CA SER A 76 1.93 0.73 2.13
C SER A 76 3.18 1.21 2.85
N ILE A 77 3.01 1.90 3.97
CA ILE A 77 4.12 2.13 4.93
C ILE A 77 4.73 0.81 5.44
N ALA A 78 3.99 -0.32 5.36
CA ALA A 78 4.48 -1.64 5.71
C ALA A 78 5.59 -2.15 4.76
N ALA A 79 5.77 -1.52 3.60
CA ALA A 79 6.93 -1.76 2.74
C ALA A 79 8.24 -1.32 3.39
N GLN A 80 8.17 -0.34 4.31
CA GLN A 80 9.33 0.21 4.99
C GLN A 80 9.44 -0.28 6.43
N LEU A 81 8.32 -0.44 7.11
CA LEU A 81 8.28 -0.83 8.52
C LEU A 81 8.03 -2.33 8.70
N PRO A 82 8.74 -3.02 9.59
CA PRO A 82 8.31 -4.32 10.08
C PRO A 82 6.97 -4.19 10.82
N VAL A 83 5.92 -4.80 10.29
CA VAL A 83 4.59 -4.84 10.90
C VAL A 83 4.31 -6.24 11.43
N PRO A 84 4.39 -6.46 12.76
CA PRO A 84 4.09 -7.78 13.34
C PRO A 84 2.67 -8.22 12.99
N LEU A 85 2.52 -9.52 12.71
CA LEU A 85 1.32 -10.18 12.17
C LEU A 85 1.05 -9.94 10.68
N SER A 86 1.86 -9.14 9.99
CA SER A 86 1.70 -8.83 8.56
C SER A 86 3.02 -8.96 7.79
N ALA A 87 3.88 -9.91 8.19
CA ALA A 87 5.22 -10.07 7.63
C ALA A 87 5.21 -10.34 6.11
N VAL A 88 4.36 -11.25 5.63
CA VAL A 88 4.26 -11.57 4.20
C VAL A 88 3.70 -10.39 3.41
N TYR A 89 2.69 -9.71 3.95
CA TYR A 89 2.15 -8.50 3.37
C TYR A 89 3.23 -7.42 3.23
N ALA A 90 3.98 -7.14 4.30
CA ALA A 90 5.10 -6.20 4.30
C ALA A 90 6.16 -6.58 3.26
N ALA A 91 6.55 -7.86 3.19
CA ALA A 91 7.49 -8.35 2.20
C ALA A 91 6.99 -8.15 0.75
N SER A 92 5.72 -8.46 0.48
CA SER A 92 5.11 -8.27 -0.85
C SER A 92 5.08 -6.80 -1.27
N LYS A 93 4.81 -5.90 -0.33
CA LYS A 93 4.74 -4.45 -0.54
C LYS A 93 6.14 -3.83 -0.71
N ALA A 94 7.14 -4.35 0.01
CA ALA A 94 8.53 -4.00 -0.18
C ALA A 94 9.06 -4.45 -1.56
N ALA A 95 8.72 -5.66 -1.99
CA ALA A 95 9.08 -6.19 -3.31
C ALA A 95 8.45 -5.35 -4.44
N GLN A 96 7.15 -5.01 -4.31
CA GLN A 96 6.46 -4.13 -5.23
C GLN A 96 7.12 -2.75 -5.31
N ALA A 97 7.46 -2.13 -4.17
CA ALA A 97 8.12 -0.82 -4.12
C ALA A 97 9.44 -0.82 -4.88
N HIS A 98 10.31 -1.79 -4.57
CA HIS A 98 11.65 -1.87 -5.14
C HIS A 98 11.61 -2.15 -6.64
N TYR A 99 10.69 -3.02 -7.09
CA TYR A 99 10.52 -3.27 -8.52
C TYR A 99 10.23 -1.99 -9.31
N PHE A 100 9.30 -1.17 -8.85
CA PHE A 100 8.96 0.07 -9.55
C PHE A 100 10.07 1.13 -9.44
N ALA A 101 10.81 1.16 -8.33
CA ALA A 101 11.98 2.02 -8.20
C ALA A 101 13.08 1.63 -9.19
N SER A 102 13.38 0.34 -9.32
CA SER A 102 14.31 -0.20 -10.33
C SER A 102 13.82 0.08 -11.75
N LEU A 103 12.53 -0.14 -12.02
CA LEU A 103 11.94 0.14 -13.33
C LEU A 103 12.14 1.60 -13.73
N VAL A 104 11.94 2.58 -12.84
CA VAL A 104 12.19 3.99 -13.20
C VAL A 104 13.67 4.26 -13.40
N ALA A 105 14.54 3.66 -12.59
CA ALA A 105 15.99 3.87 -12.67
C ALA A 105 16.61 3.33 -13.98
N GLU A 106 16.01 2.32 -14.59
CA GLU A 106 16.43 1.75 -15.87
C GLU A 106 16.09 2.62 -17.09
N GLN A 107 15.26 3.65 -16.93
CA GLN A 107 14.59 4.34 -18.04
C GLN A 107 15.14 5.75 -18.23
N ALA A 108 15.04 6.24 -19.47
CA ALA A 108 15.44 7.62 -19.76
C ALA A 108 14.60 8.60 -18.92
N PRO A 109 15.20 9.69 -18.39
CA PRO A 109 14.47 10.65 -17.56
C PRO A 109 13.21 11.17 -18.24
N GLY A 110 12.06 10.99 -17.59
CA GLY A 110 10.76 11.44 -18.12
C GLY A 110 10.13 10.55 -19.18
N SER A 111 10.69 9.37 -19.48
CA SER A 111 10.07 8.40 -20.38
C SER A 111 8.92 7.61 -19.74
N ILE A 112 9.02 7.36 -18.42
CA ILE A 112 7.99 6.73 -17.60
C ILE A 112 7.90 7.48 -16.28
N ARG A 113 6.68 7.71 -15.80
CA ARG A 113 6.41 8.29 -14.50
C ARG A 113 5.83 7.23 -13.57
N VAL A 114 6.38 7.09 -12.36
CA VAL A 114 5.82 6.17 -11.35
C VAL A 114 5.65 6.88 -10.01
N ASP A 115 4.43 6.82 -9.47
CA ASP A 115 4.12 7.28 -8.11
C ASP A 115 3.78 6.09 -7.22
N VAL A 116 4.59 5.88 -6.17
CA VAL A 116 4.37 4.83 -5.18
C VAL A 116 3.76 5.46 -3.93
N LEU A 117 2.46 5.23 -3.76
CA LEU A 117 1.65 5.78 -2.68
C LEU A 117 1.73 4.82 -1.48
N CYS A 118 2.21 5.29 -0.34
CA CYS A 118 2.42 4.51 0.89
C CYS A 118 1.42 4.92 1.97
N PRO A 119 0.16 4.48 1.90
CA PRO A 119 -0.82 4.72 2.94
C PRO A 119 -0.47 3.98 4.24
N GLY A 120 -0.83 4.61 5.36
CA GLY A 120 -0.89 4.00 6.68
C GLY A 120 -2.17 3.21 6.91
N PRO A 121 -2.58 2.97 8.17
CA PRO A 121 -3.85 2.34 8.49
C PRO A 121 -5.02 3.18 7.98
N ILE A 122 -5.81 2.64 7.05
CA ILE A 122 -7.01 3.28 6.50
C ILE A 122 -8.25 2.52 7.01
N ASP A 123 -9.32 3.24 7.31
CA ASP A 123 -10.59 2.66 7.76
C ASP A 123 -11.34 2.01 6.59
N THR A 124 -10.95 0.78 6.29
CA THR A 124 -11.53 -0.10 5.26
C THR A 124 -11.76 -1.50 5.84
N ASP A 125 -12.56 -2.30 5.14
CA ASP A 125 -12.76 -3.72 5.46
C ASP A 125 -11.52 -4.58 5.20
N PHE A 126 -10.40 -3.99 4.74
CA PHE A 126 -9.14 -4.69 4.49
C PHE A 126 -8.75 -5.56 5.70
N HIS A 127 -8.74 -5.00 6.91
CA HIS A 127 -8.36 -5.71 8.13
C HIS A 127 -9.35 -6.81 8.53
N GLN A 128 -10.63 -6.67 8.17
CA GLN A 128 -11.68 -7.68 8.43
C GLN A 128 -11.58 -8.84 7.42
N ASN A 129 -11.10 -8.55 6.21
CA ASN A 129 -10.94 -9.53 5.14
C ASN A 129 -9.66 -10.39 5.28
N HIS A 130 -8.74 -10.04 6.19
CA HIS A 130 -7.48 -10.76 6.43
C HIS A 130 -7.66 -12.21 6.89
N ALA A 131 -8.82 -12.56 7.47
CA ALA A 131 -9.09 -13.87 8.06
C ALA A 131 -9.80 -14.87 7.12
N LYS A 132 -10.17 -14.48 5.89
CA LYS A 132 -10.90 -15.36 4.96
C LYS A 132 -9.99 -16.15 4.01
N ILE A 133 -8.73 -16.40 4.37
CA ILE A 133 -7.87 -17.26 3.55
C ILE A 133 -8.18 -18.73 3.87
N MET A 134 -9.06 -19.30 3.05
CA MET A 134 -9.49 -20.69 3.10
C MET A 134 -8.30 -21.65 2.91
N VAL A 135 -8.01 -22.44 3.93
CA VAL A 135 -7.31 -23.72 3.80
C VAL A 135 -8.41 -24.78 3.72
N ASP A 136 -8.50 -25.48 2.58
CA ASP A 136 -9.35 -26.66 2.36
C ASP A 136 -10.85 -26.54 2.69
N GLY A 137 -11.49 -25.43 2.32
CA GLY A 137 -12.96 -25.28 2.41
C GLY A 137 -13.51 -25.19 3.83
N LYS A 138 -12.67 -25.37 4.87
CA LYS A 138 -13.00 -25.03 6.26
C LYS A 138 -12.43 -23.66 6.56
N SER A 139 -13.33 -22.69 6.80
CA SER A 139 -12.95 -21.46 7.46
C SER A 139 -12.53 -21.81 8.88
N THR A 140 -11.22 -21.91 9.14
CA THR A 140 -10.67 -21.92 10.50
C THR A 140 -10.78 -20.51 11.06
N SER A 141 -12.01 -20.10 11.37
CA SER A 141 -12.33 -18.99 12.24
C SER A 141 -12.02 -19.40 13.68
N ASN A 142 -10.76 -19.67 13.99
CA ASN A 142 -10.34 -19.79 15.38
C ASN A 142 -9.94 -18.38 15.85
N ASN A 143 -10.86 -17.80 16.62
CA ASN A 143 -10.89 -16.42 17.12
C ASN A 143 -11.36 -15.38 16.10
N SER A 144 -12.63 -15.54 15.69
CA SER A 144 -13.55 -14.42 15.62
C SER A 144 -13.64 -13.74 16.99
N SER A 145 -12.61 -12.97 17.35
CA SER A 145 -12.84 -11.85 18.23
C SER A 145 -13.90 -11.01 17.56
N LYS A 146 -15.01 -10.82 18.27
CA LYS A 146 -16.07 -9.86 18.00
C LYS A 146 -15.46 -8.48 17.81
N THR A 147 -14.82 -8.22 16.67
CA THR A 147 -14.76 -6.88 16.11
C THR A 147 -16.17 -6.66 15.63
N VAL A 148 -16.93 -6.00 16.51
CA VAL A 148 -18.34 -5.66 16.37
C VAL A 148 -18.66 -5.47 14.88
N ALA A 149 -19.43 -6.41 14.34
CA ALA A 149 -20.16 -6.24 13.10
C ALA A 149 -21.16 -5.10 13.35
N THR A 150 -20.68 -3.86 13.31
CA THR A 150 -21.55 -2.72 13.11
C THR A 150 -21.77 -2.65 11.60
N THR A 151 -22.84 -3.30 11.20
CA THR A 151 -23.61 -3.12 9.97
C THR A 151 -23.05 -2.04 9.05
N SER A 152 -22.50 -2.51 7.93
CA SER A 152 -22.33 -1.80 6.67
C SER A 152 -23.60 -1.04 6.31
N THR A 153 -23.68 0.19 6.79
CA THR A 153 -24.60 1.21 6.32
C THR A 153 -23.77 2.49 6.29
N SER A 154 -23.89 3.22 5.18
CA SER A 154 -23.22 4.47 4.83
C SER A 154 -23.59 5.64 5.74
N THR A 155 -23.56 5.43 7.05
CA THR A 155 -23.69 6.45 8.09
C THR A 155 -22.29 6.83 8.55
N LYS A 156 -21.99 8.13 8.55
CA LYS A 156 -20.73 8.81 8.89
C LYS A 156 -20.14 8.34 10.24
N ARG A 157 -19.55 7.13 10.31
CA ARG A 157 -18.79 6.72 11.49
C ARG A 157 -17.44 7.42 11.43
N LYS A 158 -17.09 8.18 12.47
CA LYS A 158 -15.75 8.76 12.56
C LYS A 158 -14.73 7.61 12.58
N PRO A 159 -13.67 7.67 11.76
CA PRO A 159 -12.63 6.65 11.81
C PRO A 159 -11.98 6.65 13.20
N PRO A 160 -11.52 5.48 13.69
CA PRO A 160 -10.77 5.42 14.94
C PRO A 160 -9.51 6.29 14.84
N ARG A 161 -9.06 6.87 15.97
CA ARG A 161 -7.95 7.84 16.02
C ARG A 161 -6.64 7.34 15.38
N THR A 162 -6.48 6.02 15.25
CA THR A 162 -5.33 5.33 14.67
C THR A 162 -5.44 5.11 13.15
N LYS A 163 -6.62 5.29 12.55
CA LYS A 163 -6.88 5.11 11.12
C LYS A 163 -7.30 6.42 10.45
N MET A 164 -6.92 6.57 9.19
CA MET A 164 -7.39 7.66 8.33
C MET A 164 -8.67 7.25 7.60
N ALA A 165 -9.57 8.21 7.35
CA ALA A 165 -10.75 7.96 6.53
C ALA A 165 -10.36 7.74 5.05
N VAL A 166 -11.15 6.93 4.34
CA VAL A 166 -10.91 6.60 2.93
C VAL A 166 -10.92 7.83 2.04
N ASP A 167 -11.90 8.71 2.22
CA ASP A 167 -12.04 9.95 1.43
C ASP A 167 -10.83 10.87 1.61
N GLN A 168 -10.34 11.01 2.84
CA GLN A 168 -9.14 11.78 3.12
C GLN A 168 -7.90 11.16 2.47
N CYS A 169 -7.74 9.84 2.55
CA CYS A 169 -6.64 9.12 1.91
C CYS A 169 -6.66 9.32 0.39
N VAL A 170 -7.81 9.11 -0.24
CA VAL A 170 -7.99 9.26 -1.70
C VAL A 170 -7.72 10.71 -2.14
N ARG A 171 -8.20 11.72 -1.40
CA ARG A 171 -7.90 13.13 -1.69
C ARG A 171 -6.41 13.40 -1.69
N LEU A 172 -5.67 12.87 -0.71
CA LEU A 172 -4.22 13.04 -0.62
C LEU A 172 -3.48 12.28 -1.74
N MET A 173 -3.93 11.06 -2.07
CA MET A 173 -3.38 10.27 -3.18
C MET A 173 -3.55 11.02 -4.51
N VAL A 174 -4.76 11.50 -4.80
CA VAL A 174 -5.05 12.26 -6.03
C VAL A 174 -4.22 13.54 -6.09
N ALA A 175 -4.16 14.30 -4.99
CA ALA A 175 -3.37 15.52 -4.92
C ALA A 175 -1.86 15.27 -5.16
N ALA A 176 -1.33 14.15 -4.68
CA ALA A 176 0.06 13.76 -4.93
C ALA A 176 0.27 13.38 -6.40
N THR A 177 -0.63 12.59 -6.98
CA THR A 177 -0.54 12.15 -8.38
C THR A 177 -0.81 13.27 -9.40
N ALA A 178 -1.54 14.32 -9.02
CA ALA A 178 -1.86 15.45 -9.88
C ALA A 178 -0.66 16.39 -10.12
N LYS A 179 0.36 16.35 -9.25
CA LYS A 179 1.57 17.16 -9.45
C LYS A 179 2.35 16.67 -10.67
N LYS A 180 2.59 17.56 -11.64
CA LYS A 180 3.39 17.25 -12.84
C LYS A 180 4.88 17.19 -12.49
N THR A 181 5.37 16.01 -12.18
CA THR A 181 6.81 15.73 -12.01
C THR A 181 7.31 14.83 -13.14
N ARG A 182 8.56 15.02 -13.58
CA ARG A 182 9.14 14.22 -14.68
C ARG A 182 9.24 12.73 -14.38
N SER A 183 9.69 12.35 -13.18
CA SER A 183 9.95 10.93 -12.84
C SER A 183 8.92 10.31 -11.88
N GLY A 184 8.05 11.13 -11.28
CA GLY A 184 7.17 10.70 -10.20
C GLY A 184 7.91 10.58 -8.86
N TYR A 185 7.20 10.19 -7.82
CA TYR A 185 7.74 10.00 -6.48
C TYR A 185 7.79 8.51 -6.13
N GLN A 186 8.98 8.03 -5.78
CA GLN A 186 9.20 6.63 -5.39
C GLN A 186 8.64 6.31 -4.00
N GLU A 187 8.32 7.30 -3.16
CA GLU A 187 7.77 7.12 -1.83
C GLU A 187 6.89 8.32 -1.44
N ILE A 188 5.57 8.14 -1.36
CA ILE A 188 4.63 9.16 -0.89
C ILE A 188 3.90 8.66 0.36
N TRP A 189 4.29 9.11 1.54
CA TRP A 189 3.68 8.64 2.80
C TRP A 189 2.36 9.35 3.10
N ILE A 190 1.29 8.57 3.29
CA ILE A 190 -0.06 9.06 3.57
C ILE A 190 -0.56 8.40 4.85
N ALA A 191 -0.21 8.95 6.01
CA ALA A 191 -0.51 8.34 7.29
C ALA A 191 -0.90 9.39 8.35
N PRO A 192 -1.75 9.02 9.34
CA PRO A 192 -2.08 9.91 10.45
C PRO A 192 -0.85 10.13 11.35
N ARG A 193 -0.79 11.28 12.05
CA ARG A 193 0.18 11.50 13.13
C ARG A 193 -0.21 10.64 14.34
N PRO A 194 0.74 9.98 15.03
CA PRO A 194 2.20 10.17 14.97
C PRO A 194 2.96 9.21 14.04
N LEU A 195 2.29 8.43 13.20
CA LEU A 195 2.91 7.33 12.46
C LEU A 195 4.01 7.79 11.49
N ILE A 196 3.83 8.96 10.87
CA ILE A 196 4.86 9.57 10.02
C ILE A 196 6.17 9.83 10.81
N SER A 197 6.08 10.28 12.07
CA SER A 197 7.26 10.50 12.91
C SER A 197 8.00 9.20 13.22
N VAL A 198 7.27 8.08 13.35
CA VAL A 198 7.87 6.75 13.52
C VAL A 198 8.64 6.33 12.26
N MET A 199 8.16 6.68 11.06
CA MET A 199 8.89 6.40 9.82
C MET A 199 10.23 7.15 9.76
N PHE A 200 10.25 8.42 10.17
CA PHE A 200 11.51 9.17 10.29
C PHE A 200 12.44 8.59 11.35
N LEU A 201 11.90 8.18 12.50
CA LEU A 201 12.68 7.54 13.57
C LEU A 201 13.36 6.26 13.08
N GLN A 202 12.64 5.42 12.31
CA GLN A 202 13.22 4.23 11.69
C GLN A 202 14.40 4.58 10.77
N ARG A 203 14.23 5.61 9.93
CA ARG A 203 15.23 5.98 8.92
C ARG A 203 16.48 6.63 9.53
N LEU A 204 16.33 7.38 10.62
CA LEU A 204 17.43 8.06 11.31
C LEU A 204 18.11 7.18 12.37
N PHE A 205 17.34 6.33 13.06
CA PHE A 205 17.82 5.56 14.21
C PHE A 205 17.37 4.09 14.15
N PRO A 206 17.85 3.30 13.17
CA PRO A 206 17.38 1.93 12.93
C PRO A 206 17.59 1.00 14.13
N GLY A 207 18.70 1.13 14.87
CA GLY A 207 18.98 0.32 16.05
C GLY A 207 18.02 0.59 17.22
N LEU A 208 17.67 1.86 17.45
CA LEU A 208 16.65 2.24 18.45
C LEU A 208 15.28 1.70 18.04
N PHE A 209 14.91 1.91 16.78
CA PHE A 209 13.66 1.42 16.22
C PHE A 209 13.53 -0.11 16.33
N GLN A 210 14.59 -0.86 16.04
CA GLN A 210 14.59 -2.33 16.17
C GLN A 210 14.32 -2.76 17.61
N ARG A 211 14.98 -2.15 18.61
CA ARG A 211 14.76 -2.45 20.04
C ARG A 211 13.34 -2.13 20.50
N LEU A 212 12.73 -1.06 19.98
CA LEU A 212 11.33 -0.72 20.26
C LEU A 212 10.39 -1.74 19.62
N THR A 213 10.68 -2.15 18.38
CA THR A 213 9.80 -3.02 17.61
C THR A 213 9.80 -4.46 18.11
N THR A 214 10.90 -4.97 18.66
CA THR A 214 10.92 -6.32 19.26
C THR A 214 9.99 -6.42 20.46
N LYS A 215 10.03 -5.43 21.37
CA LYS A 215 9.12 -5.35 22.53
C LYS A 215 7.67 -5.16 22.10
N PHE A 216 7.44 -4.20 21.20
CA PHE A 216 6.11 -3.91 20.67
C PHE A 216 5.51 -5.11 19.93
N GLY A 217 6.32 -5.84 19.17
CA GLY A 217 5.90 -6.99 18.38
C GLY A 217 5.43 -8.16 19.21
N GLN A 218 6.15 -8.51 20.28
CA GLN A 218 5.73 -9.56 21.21
C GLN A 218 4.38 -9.22 21.85
N LYS A 219 4.22 -7.98 22.32
CA LYS A 219 2.95 -7.50 22.90
C LYS A 219 1.81 -7.53 21.87
N ARG A 220 2.07 -7.14 20.62
CA ARG A 220 1.09 -7.20 19.52
C ARG A 220 0.59 -8.63 19.27
N VAL A 221 1.50 -9.60 19.27
CA VAL A 221 1.15 -11.03 19.09
C VAL A 221 0.33 -11.53 20.28
N GLN A 222 0.69 -11.14 21.50
CA GLN A 222 -0.09 -11.48 22.69
C GLN A 222 -1.52 -10.92 22.61
N LEU A 223 -1.69 -9.64 22.28
CA LEU A 223 -3.01 -9.02 22.14
C LEU A 223 -3.85 -9.70 21.04
N TRP A 224 -3.22 -10.13 19.96
CA TRP A 224 -3.89 -10.90 18.90
C TRP A 224 -4.36 -12.28 19.40
N ARG A 225 -3.52 -12.99 20.17
CA ARG A 225 -3.91 -14.26 20.80
C ARG A 225 -5.07 -14.09 21.79
N GLU A 226 -5.10 -12.97 22.49
CA GLU A 226 -6.20 -12.57 23.40
C GLU A 226 -7.46 -12.08 22.65
N GLY A 227 -7.40 -11.93 21.32
CA GLY A 227 -8.53 -11.45 20.52
C GLY A 227 -8.85 -9.96 20.71
N LYS A 228 -7.92 -9.15 21.23
CA LYS A 228 -8.12 -7.70 21.41
C LYS A 228 -7.94 -6.93 20.10
N ASP A 229 -8.57 -5.76 19.99
CA ASP A 229 -8.39 -4.87 18.84
C ASP A 229 -7.00 -4.24 18.87
N LEU A 230 -6.19 -4.54 17.86
CA LEU A 230 -4.81 -4.07 17.73
C LEU A 230 -4.70 -2.56 17.42
N TYR A 231 -5.80 -1.94 16.98
CA TYR A 231 -5.86 -0.53 16.57
C TYR A 231 -6.63 0.35 17.58
N ASP A 232 -7.16 -0.22 18.66
CA ASP A 232 -7.69 0.55 19.80
C ASP A 232 -6.57 0.84 20.81
N PRO A 233 -6.23 2.11 21.09
CA PRO A 233 -5.28 2.47 22.13
C PRO A 233 -5.58 1.88 23.51
N LYS A 234 -6.85 1.59 23.83
CA LYS A 234 -7.25 1.00 25.12
C LYS A 234 -6.81 -0.46 25.29
N SER A 235 -6.48 -1.14 24.19
CA SER A 235 -6.02 -2.53 24.22
C SER A 235 -4.56 -2.67 24.65
N TRP A 236 -3.79 -1.58 24.63
CA TRP A 236 -2.33 -1.57 24.82
C TRP A 236 -1.92 -1.16 26.22
#